data_AF-A0A2N9N5Q2-F1
#
_entry.id   AF-A0A2N9N5Q2-F1
#
_cell.length_a   1.000
_cell.length_b   1.000
_cell.length_c   1.000
_cell.angle_alpha   90.00
_cell.angle_beta   90.00
_cell.angle_gamma   90.00
#
_symmetry.space_group_name_H-M   'P 1'
#
loop_
_entity.id
_entity.type
_entity.pdbx_description
1 polymer ?
#
loop_
_entity_poly.entity_id
_entity_poly.type
_entity_poly.pdbx_seq_one_letter_code
_entity_poly.pdbx_strand_id
1 'polypeptide(L)'
;MSDVISEYQKWKQQGADLRIQAKQAMESRFRELLAEAVHIAEEYRADFGAALKPALPVTSFRYKAGAHKAKKAAKKVADAKVEPPPTPKPNPKVAGLHKKLATAKKKLEEAKATGAVTRVLEDKVYEIEDDLRLASQA
;
A
#
# COMPACT_ATOMS: atom_id res chain seq x y z
N MET A 1 0.04 31.89 -30.45
CA MET A 1 -0.68 30.86 -29.67
C MET A 1 -0.20 29.53 -30.21
N SER A 2 0.50 28.73 -29.40
CA SER A 2 0.88 27.37 -29.81
C SER A 2 -0.39 26.57 -30.11
N ASP A 3 -0.40 25.86 -31.23
CA ASP A 3 -1.53 25.02 -31.62
C ASP A 3 -1.63 23.85 -30.62
N VAL A 4 -2.78 23.77 -29.94
CA VAL A 4 -3.08 22.76 -28.91
C VAL A 4 -2.94 21.34 -29.47
N ILE A 5 -3.21 21.14 -30.76
CA ILE A 5 -3.02 19.85 -31.44
C ILE A 5 -1.54 19.45 -31.45
N SER A 6 -0.66 20.42 -31.71
CA SER A 6 0.79 20.21 -31.71
C SER A 6 1.34 19.91 -30.31
N GLU A 7 0.80 20.55 -29.27
CA GLU A 7 1.16 20.25 -27.87
C GLU A 7 0.73 18.85 -27.45
N TYR A 8 -0.49 18.43 -27.80
CA TYR A 8 -0.97 17.08 -27.52
C TYR A 8 -0.13 16.00 -28.22
N GLN A 9 0.26 16.21 -29.47
CA GLN A 9 1.12 15.28 -30.21
C GLN A 9 2.50 15.14 -29.55
N LYS A 10 3.11 16.27 -29.13
CA LYS A 10 4.37 16.24 -28.38
C LYS A 10 4.25 15.47 -27.07
N TRP A 11 3.20 15.72 -26.28
CA TRP A 11 2.97 14.99 -25.03
C TRP A 11 2.80 13.48 -25.28
N LYS A 12 2.09 13.11 -26.35
CA LYS A 12 1.91 11.70 -26.72
C LYS A 12 3.23 11.03 -27.08
N GLN A 13 4.10 11.70 -27.84
CA GLN A 13 5.44 11.20 -28.17
C GLN A 13 6.30 11.06 -26.91
N GLN A 14 6.36 12.11 -26.08
CA GLN A 14 7.09 12.08 -24.81
C GLN A 14 6.59 10.96 -23.88
N GLY A 15 5.27 10.75 -23.79
CA GLY A 15 4.68 9.67 -23.01
C GLY A 15 4.98 8.28 -23.57
N ALA A 16 5.13 8.13 -24.88
CA ALA A 16 5.57 6.88 -25.51
C ALA A 16 7.04 6.59 -25.21
N ASP A 17 7.90 7.60 -25.34
CA ASP A 17 9.33 7.49 -25.06
C ASP A 17 9.58 7.18 -23.58
N LEU A 18 8.88 7.86 -22.67
CA LEU A 18 8.94 7.58 -21.23
C LEU A 18 8.51 6.16 -20.89
N ARG A 19 7.50 5.60 -21.58
CA ARG A 19 7.11 4.20 -21.38
C ARG A 19 8.22 3.23 -21.79
N ILE A 20 8.89 3.50 -22.91
CA ILE A 20 9.99 2.66 -23.39
C ILE A 20 11.17 2.74 -22.42
N GLN A 21 11.53 3.96 -21.99
CA GLN A 21 12.59 4.18 -21.00
C GLN A 21 12.27 3.50 -19.67
N ALA A 22 11.06 3.66 -19.15
CA ALA A 22 10.65 3.02 -17.91
C ALA A 22 10.70 1.49 -18.02
N LYS A 23 10.24 0.92 -19.14
CA LYS A 23 10.34 -0.53 -19.40
C LYS A 23 11.79 -0.99 -19.37
N GLN A 24 12.68 -0.31 -20.10
CA GLN A 24 14.11 -0.66 -20.15
C GLN A 24 14.78 -0.52 -18.78
N ALA A 25 14.48 0.54 -18.03
CA ALA A 25 15.02 0.74 -16.69
C ALA A 25 14.56 -0.36 -15.70
N MET A 26 13.27 -0.75 -15.77
CA MET A 26 12.74 -1.85 -14.98
C MET A 26 13.41 -3.19 -15.34
N GLU A 27 13.59 -3.46 -16.63
CA GLU A 27 14.26 -4.68 -17.11
C GLU A 27 15.74 -4.73 -16.70
N SER A 28 16.47 -3.60 -16.79
CA SER A 28 17.87 -3.52 -16.36
C SER A 28 18.01 -3.82 -14.87
N ARG A 29 17.24 -3.09 -14.04
CA ARG A 29 17.26 -3.26 -12.59
C ARG A 29 16.90 -4.69 -12.17
N PHE A 30 15.95 -5.31 -12.87
CA PHE A 30 15.60 -6.71 -12.61
C PHE A 30 16.79 -7.65 -12.88
N ARG A 31 17.50 -7.46 -14.00
CA ARG A 31 18.68 -8.27 -14.32
C ARG A 31 19.84 -8.05 -13.35
N GLU A 32 20.07 -6.81 -12.93
CA GLU A 32 21.07 -6.46 -11.92
C GLU A 32 20.79 -7.17 -10.59
N LEU A 33 19.55 -7.11 -10.11
CA LEU A 33 19.14 -7.81 -8.88
C LEU A 33 19.30 -9.34 -8.98
N LEU A 34 19.03 -9.93 -10.16
CA LEU A 34 19.26 -11.36 -10.36
C LEU A 34 20.74 -11.70 -10.33
N ALA A 35 21.61 -10.88 -10.93
CA ALA A 35 23.05 -11.09 -10.90
C ALA A 35 23.61 -10.97 -9.47
N GLU A 36 23.15 -9.97 -8.72
CA GLU A 36 23.49 -9.78 -7.31
C GLU A 36 23.04 -10.98 -6.46
N ALA A 37 21.82 -11.48 -6.68
CA ALA A 37 21.32 -12.67 -5.98
C ALA A 37 22.17 -13.92 -6.27
N VAL A 38 22.66 -14.09 -7.50
CA VAL A 38 23.59 -15.18 -7.85
C VAL A 38 24.92 -15.01 -7.11
N HIS A 39 25.46 -13.79 -7.09
CA HIS A 39 26.72 -13.51 -6.40
C HIS A 39 26.64 -13.84 -4.90
N ILE A 40 25.57 -13.40 -4.23
CA ILE A 40 25.30 -13.74 -2.82
C ILE A 40 25.15 -15.25 -2.62
N ALA A 41 24.51 -15.96 -3.56
CA ALA A 41 24.38 -17.40 -3.46
C ALA A 41 25.72 -18.14 -3.62
N GLU A 42 26.63 -17.61 -4.43
CA GLU A 42 27.99 -18.14 -4.56
C GLU A 42 28.82 -17.90 -3.31
N GLU A 43 28.79 -16.68 -2.76
CA GLU A 43 29.45 -16.35 -1.49
C GLU A 43 28.93 -17.23 -0.35
N TYR A 44 27.61 -17.35 -0.23
CA TYR A 44 27.00 -18.22 0.78
C TYR A 44 27.43 -19.69 0.61
N ARG A 45 27.50 -20.18 -0.63
CA ARG A 45 27.98 -21.54 -0.90
C ARG A 45 29.46 -21.69 -0.54
N ALA A 46 30.28 -20.69 -0.82
CA ALA A 46 31.71 -20.70 -0.50
C ALA A 46 31.96 -20.73 1.01
N ASP A 47 31.23 -19.92 1.77
CA ASP A 47 31.43 -19.77 3.22
C ASP A 47 30.75 -20.88 4.04
N PHE A 48 29.56 -21.32 3.61
CA PHE A 48 28.72 -22.24 4.40
C PHE A 48 28.51 -23.62 3.76
N GLY A 49 29.03 -23.86 2.55
CA GLY A 49 28.98 -25.15 1.86
C GLY A 49 27.59 -25.61 1.40
N ALA A 50 26.54 -24.80 1.64
CA ALA A 50 25.15 -25.10 1.31
C ALA A 50 24.64 -24.19 0.19
N ALA A 51 23.66 -24.66 -0.59
CA ALA A 51 23.04 -23.86 -1.64
C ALA A 51 21.80 -23.12 -1.12
N LEU A 52 21.69 -21.81 -1.40
CA LEU A 52 20.46 -21.05 -1.17
C LEU A 52 19.37 -21.51 -2.14
N LYS A 53 18.20 -21.88 -1.59
CA LYS A 53 17.03 -22.21 -2.41
C LYS A 53 16.38 -20.90 -2.89
N PRO A 54 16.11 -20.75 -4.20
CA PRO A 54 15.40 -19.58 -4.69
C PRO A 54 13.99 -19.54 -4.10
N ALA A 55 13.52 -18.33 -3.78
CA ALA A 55 12.15 -18.13 -3.33
C ALA A 55 11.17 -18.63 -4.42
N LEU A 56 10.10 -19.30 -3.99
CA LEU A 56 9.08 -19.82 -4.90
C LEU A 56 8.49 -18.66 -5.72
N PRO A 57 8.23 -18.86 -7.02
CA PRO A 57 7.62 -17.84 -7.85
C PRO A 57 6.26 -17.48 -7.25
N VAL A 58 6.05 -16.19 -6.99
CA VAL A 58 4.76 -15.69 -6.51
C VAL A 58 3.76 -15.79 -7.66
N THR A 59 2.98 -16.87 -7.69
CA THR A 59 2.05 -17.19 -8.77
C THR A 59 0.84 -16.27 -8.83
N SER A 60 0.55 -15.52 -7.77
CA SER A 60 -0.41 -14.43 -7.79
C SER A 60 -0.26 -13.51 -6.59
N PHE A 61 -0.28 -12.21 -6.83
CA PHE A 61 -0.60 -11.24 -5.79
C PHE A 61 -2.12 -11.10 -5.77
N ARG A 62 -2.79 -11.74 -4.80
CA ARG A 62 -4.23 -11.53 -4.60
C ARG A 62 -4.44 -10.12 -4.06
N TYR A 63 -4.68 -9.18 -4.96
CA TYR A 63 -5.20 -7.87 -4.59
C TYR A 63 -6.62 -8.06 -4.05
N LYS A 64 -6.75 -8.19 -2.72
CA LYS A 64 -8.04 -8.03 -2.04
C LYS A 64 -8.37 -6.54 -1.97
N ALA A 65 -8.73 -5.94 -3.10
CA ALA A 65 -9.65 -4.81 -3.04
C ALA A 65 -10.90 -5.34 -2.33
N GLY A 66 -11.30 -4.70 -1.24
CA GLY A 66 -12.41 -5.15 -0.40
C GLY A 66 -13.66 -5.46 -1.22
N ALA A 67 -13.86 -6.74 -1.54
CA ALA A 67 -15.13 -7.28 -1.99
C ALA A 67 -16.08 -7.28 -0.79
N HIS A 68 -16.51 -6.10 -0.36
CA HIS A 68 -17.74 -5.97 0.39
C HIS A 68 -18.84 -6.44 -0.56
N LYS A 69 -19.45 -7.58 -0.24
CA LYS A 69 -20.66 -8.06 -0.92
C LYS A 69 -21.66 -6.91 -1.00
N ALA A 70 -21.86 -6.37 -2.19
CA ALA A 70 -22.92 -5.42 -2.46
C ALA A 70 -24.26 -6.11 -2.21
N LYS A 71 -24.93 -5.73 -1.12
CA LYS A 71 -26.35 -6.04 -0.94
C LYS A 71 -27.12 -5.29 -2.02
N LYS A 72 -27.94 -6.05 -2.76
CA LYS A 72 -28.88 -5.64 -3.81
C LYS A 72 -29.45 -4.23 -3.56
N ALA A 73 -29.14 -3.30 -4.46
CA ALA A 73 -29.77 -1.99 -4.52
C ALA A 73 -31.20 -2.12 -5.07
N ALA A 74 -32.18 -1.69 -4.29
CA ALA A 74 -33.52 -1.41 -4.77
C ALA A 74 -33.61 0.06 -5.20
N LYS A 75 -34.16 0.24 -6.40
CA LYS A 75 -34.42 1.45 -7.16
C LYS A 75 -35.17 2.53 -6.34
N LYS A 76 -34.83 3.81 -6.53
CA LYS A 76 -35.77 4.90 -6.88
C LYS A 76 -35.04 6.13 -7.42
N VAL A 77 -35.74 6.81 -8.32
CA VAL A 77 -35.32 7.82 -9.29
C VAL A 77 -35.65 9.23 -8.75
N ALA A 78 -34.91 10.22 -9.26
CA ALA A 78 -35.37 11.58 -9.67
C ALA A 78 -34.70 12.78 -8.97
N ASP A 79 -34.00 13.54 -9.83
CA ASP A 79 -33.93 14.99 -10.00
C ASP A 79 -33.35 15.99 -8.96
N ALA A 80 -32.36 16.71 -9.50
CA ALA A 80 -32.18 18.18 -9.54
C ALA A 80 -31.82 19.01 -8.29
N LYS A 81 -30.56 19.49 -8.35
CA LYS A 81 -30.11 20.89 -8.20
C LYS A 81 -29.85 21.44 -6.79
N VAL A 82 -28.76 22.25 -6.75
CA VAL A 82 -28.25 23.19 -5.73
C VAL A 82 -27.10 22.67 -4.83
N GLU A 83 -25.89 23.14 -5.15
CA GLU A 83 -24.68 23.22 -4.32
C GLU A 83 -24.91 24.27 -3.19
N PRO A 84 -24.47 24.09 -1.92
CA PRO A 84 -23.05 24.19 -1.51
C PRO A 84 -22.63 23.30 -0.29
N PRO A 85 -21.41 23.43 0.26
CA PRO A 85 -20.45 22.32 0.47
C PRO A 85 -20.85 21.33 1.59
N PRO A 86 -20.52 20.03 1.49
CA PRO A 86 -20.82 19.09 2.56
C PRO A 86 -19.79 19.18 3.67
N THR A 87 -20.28 19.55 4.85
CA THR A 87 -19.65 19.34 6.15
C THR A 87 -19.23 17.87 6.33
N PRO A 88 -18.11 17.62 7.04
CA PRO A 88 -17.46 16.32 7.08
C PRO A 88 -18.32 15.30 7.83
N LYS A 89 -18.79 14.28 7.13
CA LYS A 89 -19.46 13.12 7.74
C LYS A 89 -18.43 12.35 8.58
N PRO A 90 -18.82 11.83 9.76
CA PRO A 90 -17.92 11.09 10.64
C PRO A 90 -17.34 9.90 9.88
N ASN A 91 -16.02 9.97 9.70
CA ASN A 91 -15.28 9.07 8.82
C ASN A 91 -15.36 7.64 9.43
N PRO A 92 -15.97 6.64 8.77
CA PRO A 92 -16.09 5.28 9.31
C PRO A 92 -14.73 4.63 9.60
N LYS A 93 -13.66 5.22 9.03
CA LYS A 93 -12.26 4.92 9.33
C LYS A 93 -11.87 5.23 10.78
N VAL A 94 -12.34 6.34 11.36
CA VAL A 94 -12.05 6.74 12.74
C VAL A 94 -12.64 5.72 13.73
N ALA A 95 -13.88 5.28 13.50
CA ALA A 95 -14.51 4.22 14.30
C ALA A 95 -13.74 2.88 14.23
N GLY A 96 -13.17 2.56 13.07
CA GLY A 96 -12.30 1.39 12.90
C GLY A 96 -10.97 1.52 13.65
N LEU A 97 -10.35 2.70 13.61
CA LEU A 97 -9.09 2.98 14.29
C LEU A 97 -9.23 2.96 15.83
N HIS A 98 -10.32 3.50 16.39
CA HIS A 98 -10.60 3.38 17.83
C HIS A 98 -10.71 1.93 18.30
N LYS A 99 -11.35 1.06 17.51
CA LYS A 99 -11.44 -0.38 17.82
C LYS A 99 -10.08 -1.07 17.78
N LYS A 100 -9.23 -0.70 16.82
CA LYS A 100 -7.85 -1.20 16.71
C LYS A 100 -7.00 -0.73 17.89
N LEU A 101 -7.12 0.54 18.30
CA LEU A 101 -6.44 1.10 19.47
C LEU A 101 -6.82 0.33 20.74
N ALA A 102 -8.12 0.12 20.99
CA ALA A 102 -8.58 -0.62 22.16
C ALA A 102 -8.04 -2.06 22.20
N THR A 103 -7.96 -2.71 21.04
CA THR A 103 -7.41 -4.07 20.93
C THR A 103 -5.89 -4.09 21.14
N ALA A 104 -5.17 -3.09 20.62
CA ALA A 104 -3.72 -2.96 20.79
C ALA A 104 -3.35 -2.66 22.24
N LYS A 105 -4.05 -1.75 22.91
CA LYS A 105 -3.88 -1.48 24.34
C LYS A 105 -4.18 -2.70 25.20
N LYS A 106 -5.24 -3.45 24.89
CA LYS A 106 -5.54 -4.70 25.61
C LYS A 106 -4.41 -5.73 25.49
N LYS A 107 -3.83 -5.89 24.29
CA LYS A 107 -2.69 -6.80 24.06
C LYS A 107 -1.41 -6.31 24.73
N LEU A 108 -1.20 -5.00 24.78
CA LEU A 108 -0.07 -4.38 25.46
C LEU A 108 -0.15 -4.62 26.97
N GLU A 109 -1.32 -4.45 27.59
CA GLU A 109 -1.53 -4.74 29.01
C GLU A 109 -1.41 -6.25 29.32
N GLU A 110 -1.88 -7.13 28.43
CA GLU A 110 -1.70 -8.59 28.55
C GLU A 110 -0.22 -8.99 28.41
N ALA A 111 0.52 -8.37 27.50
CA ALA A 111 1.97 -8.56 27.35
C ALA A 111 2.75 -8.01 28.56
N LYS A 112 2.32 -6.88 29.14
CA LYS A 112 2.90 -6.34 30.38
C LYS A 112 2.63 -7.26 31.56
N ALA A 113 1.41 -7.79 31.68
CA ALA A 113 1.03 -8.73 32.75
C ALA A 113 1.76 -10.07 32.66
N THR A 114 2.15 -10.49 31.45
CA THR A 114 2.92 -11.72 31.21
C THR A 114 4.44 -11.50 31.20
N GLY A 115 4.91 -10.26 31.37
CA GLY A 115 6.34 -9.92 31.34
C GLY A 115 6.99 -10.07 29.95
N ALA A 116 6.19 -10.12 28.89
CA ALA A 116 6.67 -10.22 27.52
C ALA A 116 7.22 -8.87 27.02
N VAL A 117 8.02 -8.90 25.96
CA VAL A 117 8.59 -7.69 25.34
C VAL A 117 7.45 -6.83 24.75
N THR A 118 7.19 -5.67 25.36
CA THR A 118 6.04 -4.79 25.01
C THR A 118 6.36 -3.71 23.99
N ARG A 119 7.64 -3.46 23.69
CA ARG A 119 8.10 -2.35 22.84
C ARG A 119 7.40 -2.32 21.47
N VAL A 120 7.26 -3.48 20.82
CA VAL A 120 6.58 -3.60 19.52
C VAL A 120 5.07 -3.28 19.61
N LEU A 121 4.45 -3.55 20.76
CA LEU A 121 3.04 -3.22 21.01
C LEU A 121 2.87 -1.75 21.36
N GLU A 122 3.84 -1.16 22.05
CA GLU A 122 3.90 0.28 22.35
C GLU A 122 4.04 1.10 21.06
N ASP A 123 5.01 0.76 20.20
CA ASP A 123 5.20 1.40 18.89
C ASP A 123 3.91 1.34 18.05
N LYS A 124 3.25 0.17 18.04
CA LYS A 124 1.99 -0.03 17.33
C LYS A 124 0.83 0.79 17.90
N VAL A 125 0.81 1.05 19.20
CA VAL A 125 -0.19 1.95 19.81
C VAL A 125 0.08 3.39 19.38
N TYR A 126 1.34 3.83 19.34
CA TYR A 126 1.72 5.17 18.87
C TYR A 126 1.36 5.41 17.40
N GLU A 127 1.61 4.44 16.52
CA GLU A 127 1.22 4.54 15.10
C GLU A 127 -0.31 4.67 14.92
N ILE A 128 -1.09 3.88 15.64
CA ILE A 128 -2.57 3.92 15.55
C ILE A 128 -3.13 5.23 16.13
N GLU A 129 -2.49 5.78 17.17
CA GLU A 129 -2.85 7.09 17.72
C GLU A 129 -2.52 8.23 16.75
N ASP A 130 -1.43 8.13 15.98
CA ASP A 130 -1.09 9.11 14.95
C ASP A 130 -2.04 9.05 13.75
N ASP A 131 -2.36 7.83 13.28
CA ASP A 131 -3.39 7.61 12.26
C ASP A 131 -4.76 8.19 12.67
N LEU A 132 -5.10 8.13 13.97
CA LEU A 132 -6.30 8.77 14.51
C LEU A 132 -6.23 10.29 14.47
N ARG A 133 -5.08 10.89 14.81
CA ARG A 133 -4.89 12.34 14.70
C ARG A 133 -5.01 12.79 13.24
N LEU A 134 -4.33 12.11 12.32
CA LEU A 134 -4.36 12.42 10.90
C LEU A 134 -5.77 12.25 10.30
N ALA A 135 -6.49 11.18 10.68
CA ALA A 135 -7.85 10.94 10.24
C ALA A 135 -8.89 11.89 10.87
N SER A 136 -8.55 12.57 11.97
CA SER A 136 -9.38 13.61 12.60
C SER A 136 -9.14 15.01 12.04
N GLN A 137 -7.99 15.24 11.40
CA GLN A 137 -7.61 16.51 10.76
C GLN A 137 -7.96 16.56 9.26
N ALA A 138 -8.41 15.44 8.68
CA ALA A 138 -8.84 15.30 7.29
C ALA A 138 -10.38 15.33 7.16
#